data_AF-A0A0C9V6Z5-F1
#
_entry.id   AF-A0A0C9V6Z5-F1
#
_cell.length_a   1.000
_cell.length_b   1.000
_cell.length_c   1.000
_cell.angle_alpha   90.00
_cell.angle_beta   90.00
_cell.angle_gamma   90.00
#
_symmetry.space_group_name_H-M   'P 1'
#
loop_
_entity.id
_entity.type
_entity.pdbx_description
1 polymer ?
#
loop_
_entity_poly.entity_id
_entity_poly.type
_entity_poly.pdbx_seq_one_letter_code
_entity_poly.pdbx_strand_id
1 'polypeptide(L)'
;MIRGLTTAQKLMLVERSIWNNSTLVYRVLDWNPHPTWFAITLSRINLEPGLHEARVAAEIRTFFEDYEQLKAYITKHHDNLTLPFDIPATPSAYIAALCSTISLKGIRVPKSDKNRVYFNIRMRPLSVTRKGYRNWLSLLQSTTYFLDKSVTVPVCPSFICVICKDRDHPKEICPFLNLPGWPTRHQFAPNNLAHPGTNDDSSEEDSNPFLGNAGRGRGRGRGRSKGRGLFGSSARNRGTA
;
A
#
# COMPACT_ATOMS: atom_id res chain seq x y z
N MET A 1 -9.47 9.39 -0.70
CA MET A 1 -10.29 8.19 -1.02
C MET A 1 -11.49 8.19 -0.09
N ILE A 2 -12.70 8.35 -0.61
CA ILE A 2 -13.94 8.27 0.18
C ILE A 2 -14.26 6.79 0.39
N ARG A 3 -14.43 6.36 1.66
CA ARG A 3 -14.76 4.97 2.03
C ARG A 3 -16.20 4.89 2.54
N GLY A 4 -16.78 3.69 2.57
CA GLY A 4 -18.11 3.44 3.13
C GLY A 4 -19.30 3.73 2.22
N LEU A 5 -19.06 4.06 0.94
CA LEU A 5 -20.10 4.27 -0.05
C LEU A 5 -20.55 2.95 -0.69
N THR A 6 -21.86 2.81 -0.92
CA THR A 6 -22.43 1.75 -1.75
C THR A 6 -22.03 1.93 -3.22
N THR A 7 -22.19 0.88 -4.04
CA THR A 7 -21.90 0.96 -5.48
C THR A 7 -22.74 2.05 -6.15
N ALA A 8 -24.03 2.14 -5.85
CA ALA A 8 -24.92 3.18 -6.38
C ALA A 8 -24.45 4.59 -5.99
N GLN A 9 -24.04 4.81 -4.73
CA GLN A 9 -23.52 6.10 -4.29
C GLN A 9 -22.22 6.49 -5.00
N LYS A 10 -21.33 5.52 -5.27
CA LYS A 10 -20.11 5.77 -6.05
C LYS A 10 -20.45 6.20 -7.48
N LEU A 11 -21.39 5.49 -8.12
CA LEU A 11 -21.86 5.85 -9.47
C LEU A 11 -22.43 7.27 -9.51
N MET A 12 -23.32 7.61 -8.57
CA MET A 12 -23.89 8.96 -8.47
C MET A 12 -22.82 10.06 -8.35
N LEU A 13 -21.76 9.82 -7.56
CA LEU A 13 -20.67 10.79 -7.40
C LEU A 13 -19.81 10.93 -8.66
N VAL A 14 -19.60 9.83 -9.40
CA VAL A 14 -18.80 9.83 -10.63
C VAL A 14 -19.60 10.43 -11.80
N GLU A 15 -20.90 10.16 -11.90
CA GLU A 15 -21.79 10.77 -12.89
C GLU A 15 -21.83 12.30 -12.73
N ARG A 16 -21.90 12.78 -11.49
CA ARG A 16 -21.79 14.20 -11.16
C ARG A 16 -20.35 14.53 -10.77
N SER A 17 -19.42 14.36 -11.69
CA SER A 17 -17.98 14.41 -11.38
C SER A 17 -17.46 15.77 -10.89
N ILE A 18 -18.19 16.88 -11.04
CA ILE A 18 -17.76 18.20 -10.58
C ILE A 18 -18.73 18.70 -9.51
N TRP A 19 -18.17 19.04 -8.35
CA TRP A 19 -18.90 19.63 -7.25
C TRP A 19 -18.27 20.96 -6.92
N ASN A 20 -19.11 21.99 -6.84
CA ASN A 20 -18.69 23.35 -6.59
C ASN A 20 -19.42 23.88 -5.35
N ASN A 21 -18.70 24.57 -4.48
CA ASN A 21 -19.28 25.40 -3.44
C ASN A 21 -18.58 26.78 -3.46
N SER A 22 -18.97 27.69 -2.57
CA SER A 22 -18.41 29.05 -2.54
C SER A 22 -16.90 29.13 -2.25
N THR A 23 -16.24 28.03 -1.87
CA THR A 23 -14.84 28.01 -1.45
C THR A 23 -13.95 27.06 -2.26
N LEU A 24 -14.50 25.98 -2.80
CA LEU A 24 -13.76 24.89 -3.43
C LEU A 24 -14.54 24.28 -4.59
N VAL A 25 -13.81 23.98 -5.66
CA VAL A 25 -14.24 23.07 -6.72
C VAL A 25 -13.51 21.75 -6.50
N TYR A 26 -14.24 20.66 -6.33
CA TYR A 26 -13.66 19.32 -6.29
C TYR A 26 -14.20 18.46 -7.42
N ARG A 27 -13.28 17.73 -8.06
CA ARG A 27 -13.61 16.74 -9.09
C ARG A 27 -13.57 15.35 -8.47
N VAL A 28 -14.68 14.64 -8.55
CA VAL A 28 -14.75 13.22 -8.24
C VAL A 28 -14.46 12.43 -9.51
N LEU A 29 -13.44 11.58 -9.44
CA LEU A 29 -13.07 10.67 -10.50
C LEU A 29 -13.25 9.25 -10.00
N ASP A 30 -13.65 8.34 -10.89
CA ASP A 30 -13.52 6.93 -10.58
C ASP A 30 -12.03 6.61 -10.42
N TRP A 31 -11.67 6.16 -9.22
CA TRP A 31 -10.29 5.84 -8.90
C TRP A 31 -10.00 4.40 -9.34
N ASN A 32 -9.67 4.27 -10.62
CA ASN A 32 -9.15 3.05 -11.22
C ASN A 32 -7.74 3.29 -11.77
N PRO A 33 -6.73 3.50 -10.90
CA PRO A 33 -5.38 3.76 -11.38
C PRO A 33 -4.88 2.55 -12.15
N HIS A 34 -4.28 2.83 -13.31
CA HIS A 34 -3.60 1.79 -14.08
C HIS A 34 -2.48 1.16 -13.24
N PRO A 35 -2.19 -0.14 -13.45
CA PRO A 35 -1.00 -0.78 -12.91
C PRO A 35 0.25 0.08 -13.13
N THR A 36 1.00 0.33 -12.06
CA THR A 36 2.21 1.14 -12.11
C THR A 36 3.43 0.26 -12.31
N TRP A 37 4.52 0.84 -12.79
CA TRP A 37 5.81 0.14 -12.88
C TRP A 37 6.45 -0.06 -11.51
N PHE A 38 6.14 0.77 -10.51
CA PHE A 38 6.58 0.52 -9.14
C PHE A 38 5.91 -0.76 -8.60
N ALA A 39 6.73 -1.70 -8.15
CA ALA A 39 6.27 -2.97 -7.62
C ALA A 39 6.38 -3.01 -6.09
N ILE A 40 7.60 -2.99 -5.55
CA ILE A 40 7.88 -3.05 -4.12
C ILE A 40 9.14 -2.27 -3.76
N THR A 41 9.29 -1.99 -2.47
CA THR A 41 10.54 -1.49 -1.88
C THR A 41 11.15 -2.59 -1.02
N LEU A 42 12.42 -2.91 -1.22
CA LEU A 42 13.17 -3.83 -0.36
C LEU A 42 13.98 -3.06 0.68
N SER A 43 14.15 -3.69 1.84
CA SER A 43 14.98 -3.21 2.94
C SER A 43 15.99 -4.28 3.37
N ARG A 44 16.93 -3.89 4.24
CA ARG A 44 18.00 -4.76 4.77
C ARG A 44 19.00 -5.23 3.71
N ILE A 45 19.21 -4.43 2.68
CA ILE A 45 20.26 -4.63 1.68
C ILE A 45 21.46 -3.80 2.11
N ASN A 46 22.59 -4.46 2.39
CA ASN A 46 23.83 -3.80 2.81
C ASN A 46 24.69 -3.37 1.61
N LEU A 47 24.06 -2.73 0.63
CA LEU A 47 24.72 -2.26 -0.59
C LEU A 47 24.45 -0.77 -0.79
N GLU A 48 25.41 -0.08 -1.39
CA GLU A 48 25.36 1.35 -1.63
C GLU A 48 24.42 1.70 -2.81
N PRO A 49 23.39 2.55 -2.62
CA PRO A 49 22.63 3.17 -3.70
C PRO A 49 23.49 3.92 -4.71
N GLY A 50 23.14 3.87 -5.98
CA GLY A 50 23.86 4.47 -7.10
C GLY A 50 24.99 3.60 -7.65
N LEU A 51 25.56 2.69 -6.85
CA LEU A 51 26.67 1.83 -7.27
C LEU A 51 26.23 0.38 -7.56
N HIS A 52 25.25 -0.13 -6.80
CA HIS A 52 24.94 -1.56 -6.79
C HIS A 52 23.57 -1.93 -7.41
N GLU A 53 22.85 -1.00 -8.04
CA GLU A 53 21.55 -1.30 -8.66
C GLU A 53 21.64 -2.43 -9.69
N ALA A 54 22.67 -2.42 -10.55
CA ALA A 54 22.82 -3.48 -11.56
C ALA A 54 23.02 -4.86 -10.93
N ARG A 55 23.80 -4.91 -9.85
CA ARG A 55 24.06 -6.14 -9.09
C ARG A 55 22.80 -6.67 -8.43
N VAL A 56 22.08 -5.83 -7.68
CA VAL A 56 20.84 -6.24 -7.01
C VAL A 56 19.77 -6.64 -8.05
N ALA A 57 19.73 -5.98 -9.20
CA ALA A 57 18.81 -6.34 -10.28
C ALA A 57 19.14 -7.72 -10.85
N ALA A 58 20.42 -8.05 -11.04
CA ALA A 58 20.85 -9.38 -11.48
C ALA A 58 20.44 -10.46 -10.48
N GLU A 59 20.65 -10.23 -9.18
CA GLU A 59 20.26 -11.19 -8.13
C GLU A 59 18.74 -11.40 -8.08
N ILE A 60 17.93 -10.34 -8.26
CA ILE A 60 16.47 -10.48 -8.36
C ILE A 60 16.06 -11.28 -9.60
N ARG A 61 16.73 -11.08 -10.74
CA ARG A 61 16.45 -11.83 -11.97
C ARG A 61 16.71 -13.32 -11.77
N THR A 62 17.87 -13.68 -11.22
CA THR A 62 18.21 -15.07 -10.88
C THR A 62 17.21 -15.65 -9.88
N PHE A 63 16.83 -14.89 -8.85
CA PHE A 63 15.81 -15.32 -7.89
C PHE A 63 14.46 -15.63 -8.58
N PHE A 64 14.01 -14.80 -9.53
CA PHE A 64 12.76 -15.02 -10.25
C PHE A 64 12.78 -16.20 -11.21
N GLU A 65 13.94 -16.55 -11.78
CA GLU A 65 14.11 -17.73 -12.64
C GLU A 65 13.80 -19.04 -11.88
N ASP A 66 14.13 -19.09 -10.59
CA ASP A 66 13.91 -20.25 -9.74
C ASP A 66 12.63 -20.18 -8.89
N TYR A 67 11.90 -19.06 -8.94
CA TYR A 67 10.77 -18.83 -8.04
C TYR A 67 9.47 -19.51 -8.53
N GLU A 68 9.18 -20.70 -7.98
CA GLU A 68 8.05 -21.54 -8.37
C GLU A 68 6.67 -20.85 -8.26
N GLN A 69 6.44 -20.05 -7.22
CA GLN A 69 5.17 -19.33 -7.06
C GLN A 69 4.98 -18.29 -8.16
N LEU A 70 6.06 -17.65 -8.64
CA LEU A 70 6.01 -16.75 -9.80
C LEU A 70 5.75 -17.52 -11.10
N LYS A 71 6.41 -18.68 -11.31
CA LYS A 71 6.13 -19.56 -12.47
C LYS A 71 4.66 -19.96 -12.50
N ALA A 72 4.11 -20.41 -11.36
CA ALA A 72 2.70 -20.75 -11.25
C ALA A 72 1.79 -19.53 -11.48
N TYR A 73 2.17 -18.35 -11.02
CA TYR A 73 1.40 -17.13 -11.20
C TYR A 73 1.38 -16.68 -12.67
N ILE A 74 2.53 -16.65 -13.33
CA ILE A 74 2.69 -16.13 -14.70
C ILE A 74 1.96 -16.99 -15.73
N THR A 75 1.80 -18.30 -15.49
CA THR A 75 0.99 -19.18 -16.36
C THR A 75 -0.47 -18.69 -16.48
N LYS A 76 -1.01 -18.05 -15.45
CA LYS A 76 -2.40 -17.57 -15.38
C LYS A 76 -2.54 -16.08 -15.67
N HIS A 77 -1.48 -15.31 -15.42
CA HIS A 77 -1.49 -13.86 -15.45
C HIS A 77 -0.23 -13.36 -16.17
N HIS A 78 -0.34 -13.14 -17.48
CA HIS A 78 0.73 -12.60 -18.34
C HIS A 78 0.16 -11.70 -19.44
N ASP A 79 -1.09 -11.26 -19.31
CA ASP A 79 -1.84 -10.46 -20.29
C ASP A 79 -1.21 -9.08 -20.57
N ASN A 80 -0.29 -8.63 -19.73
CA ASN A 80 0.44 -7.37 -19.94
C ASN A 80 1.90 -7.58 -20.40
N LEU A 81 2.30 -8.82 -20.69
CA LEU A 81 3.60 -9.12 -21.29
C LEU A 81 3.41 -9.56 -22.75
N THR A 82 4.25 -9.03 -23.63
CA THR A 82 4.31 -9.45 -25.03
C THR A 82 5.61 -10.22 -25.25
N LEU A 83 5.48 -11.38 -25.90
CA LEU A 83 6.62 -12.13 -26.40
C LEU A 83 6.83 -11.81 -27.89
N PRO A 84 8.08 -11.76 -28.37
CA PRO A 84 8.39 -11.79 -29.79
C PRO A 84 7.74 -12.99 -30.49
N PHE A 85 7.41 -12.82 -31.78
CA PHE A 85 6.64 -13.81 -32.56
C PHE A 85 7.33 -15.18 -32.67
N ASP A 86 8.65 -15.21 -32.64
CA ASP A 86 9.51 -16.38 -32.76
C ASP A 86 9.76 -17.11 -31.42
N ILE A 87 9.32 -16.54 -30.29
CA ILE A 87 9.57 -17.11 -28.97
C ILE A 87 8.35 -17.91 -28.49
N PRO A 88 8.52 -19.19 -28.14
CA PRO A 88 7.41 -20.00 -27.65
C PRO A 88 6.88 -19.47 -26.31
N ALA A 89 5.55 -19.43 -26.18
CA ALA A 89 4.83 -18.92 -25.01
C ALA A 89 4.93 -19.85 -23.79
N THR A 90 6.14 -19.99 -23.25
CA THR A 90 6.45 -20.81 -22.07
C THR A 90 6.56 -19.93 -20.82
N PRO A 91 6.36 -20.47 -19.60
CA PRO A 91 6.56 -19.72 -18.37
C PRO A 91 7.95 -19.10 -18.28
N SER A 92 8.99 -19.84 -18.69
CA SER A 92 10.37 -19.36 -18.72
C SER A 92 10.55 -18.17 -19.68
N ALA A 93 9.92 -18.19 -20.86
CA ALA A 93 9.96 -17.06 -21.79
C ALA A 93 9.30 -15.81 -21.20
N TYR A 94 8.16 -15.96 -20.53
CA TYR A 94 7.50 -14.84 -19.85
C TYR A 94 8.29 -14.31 -18.65
N ILE A 95 8.97 -15.18 -17.89
CA ILE A 95 9.87 -14.75 -16.81
C ILE A 95 11.05 -13.98 -17.39
N ALA A 96 11.67 -14.46 -18.46
CA ALA A 96 12.75 -13.73 -19.15
C ALA A 96 12.26 -12.35 -19.63
N ALA A 97 11.06 -12.28 -20.22
CA ALA A 97 10.44 -11.03 -20.63
C ALA A 97 10.18 -10.09 -19.44
N LEU A 98 9.66 -10.59 -18.31
CA LEU A 98 9.50 -9.81 -17.08
C LEU A 98 10.85 -9.28 -16.58
N CYS A 99 11.84 -10.16 -16.46
CA CYS A 99 13.19 -9.86 -15.97
C CYS A 99 13.89 -8.77 -16.79
N SER A 100 13.63 -8.70 -18.10
CA SER A 100 14.12 -7.64 -18.98
C SER A 100 13.58 -6.25 -18.63
N THR A 101 12.43 -6.17 -17.94
CA THR A 101 11.81 -4.90 -17.53
C THR A 101 12.23 -4.44 -16.13
N ILE A 102 12.99 -5.27 -15.39
CA ILE A 102 13.39 -4.97 -14.02
C ILE A 102 14.43 -3.85 -14.04
N SER A 103 14.08 -2.77 -13.35
CA SER A 103 14.95 -1.65 -13.01
C SER A 103 14.91 -1.40 -11.51
N LEU A 104 16.06 -1.02 -10.95
CA LEU A 104 16.18 -0.68 -9.54
C LEU A 104 16.51 0.78 -9.38
N LYS A 105 16.03 1.34 -8.27
CA LYS A 105 16.46 2.64 -7.77
C LYS A 105 16.76 2.53 -6.29
N GLY A 106 18.03 2.64 -5.93
CA GLY A 106 18.43 2.77 -4.54
C GLY A 106 18.01 4.14 -3.99
N ILE A 107 17.58 4.19 -2.73
CA ILE A 107 17.28 5.42 -2.00
C ILE A 107 17.88 5.36 -0.60
N ARG A 108 18.39 6.50 -0.13
CA ARG A 108 18.80 6.71 1.26
C ARG A 108 17.73 7.53 1.95
N VAL A 109 17.18 6.98 3.03
CA VAL A 109 16.16 7.65 3.85
C VAL A 109 16.81 8.05 5.18
N PRO A 110 16.83 9.36 5.51
CA PRO A 110 17.31 9.81 6.81
C PRO A 110 16.34 9.36 7.90
N LYS A 111 16.85 8.72 8.96
CA LYS A 111 16.05 8.32 10.13
C LYS A 111 16.83 8.52 11.42
N SER A 112 16.42 9.50 12.22
CA SER A 112 16.91 9.93 13.56
C SER A 112 18.42 9.89 13.78
N ASP A 113 19.06 8.71 13.71
CA ASP A 113 20.49 8.52 13.98
C ASP A 113 21.25 7.78 12.86
N LYS A 114 20.55 7.22 11.86
CA LYS A 114 21.17 6.46 10.75
C LYS A 114 20.40 6.61 9.43
N ASN A 115 21.13 6.73 8.34
CA ASN A 115 20.57 6.58 7.00
C ASN A 115 20.23 5.11 6.76
N ARG A 116 18.97 4.83 6.40
CA ARG A 116 18.55 3.51 5.97
C ARG A 116 18.54 3.44 4.46
N VAL A 117 19.11 2.38 3.92
CA VAL A 117 19.11 2.10 2.50
C VAL A 117 17.91 1.23 2.13
N TYR A 118 17.27 1.59 1.03
CA TYR A 118 16.19 0.83 0.42
C TYR A 118 16.41 0.73 -1.09
N PHE A 119 15.89 -0.32 -1.71
CA PHE A 119 15.89 -0.48 -3.16
C PHE A 119 14.47 -0.61 -3.65
N ASN A 120 14.04 0.34 -4.49
CA ASN A 120 12.75 0.27 -5.16
C ASN A 120 12.87 -0.59 -6.40
N ILE A 121 12.05 -1.64 -6.46
CA ILE A 121 11.92 -2.46 -7.65
C ILE A 121 10.82 -1.89 -8.54
N ARG A 122 11.21 -1.60 -9.77
CA ARG A 122 10.31 -1.19 -10.84
C ARG A 122 10.35 -2.23 -11.94
N MET A 123 9.19 -2.76 -12.31
CA MET A 123 9.05 -3.77 -13.36
C MET A 123 7.65 -3.69 -13.98
N ARG A 124 7.52 -4.18 -15.20
CA ARG A 124 6.22 -4.21 -15.87
C ARG A 124 5.27 -5.14 -15.09
N PRO A 125 4.04 -4.70 -14.78
CA PRO A 125 3.07 -5.56 -14.11
C PRO A 125 2.65 -6.70 -15.03
N LEU A 126 2.33 -7.86 -14.47
CA LEU A 126 1.98 -9.06 -15.25
C LEU A 126 0.56 -9.03 -15.85
N SER A 127 -0.35 -8.28 -15.23
CA SER A 127 -1.76 -8.20 -15.62
C SER A 127 -2.23 -6.75 -15.73
N VAL A 128 -3.02 -6.44 -16.75
CA VAL A 128 -3.72 -5.16 -16.89
C VAL A 128 -4.95 -5.08 -15.98
N THR A 129 -5.49 -6.23 -15.59
CA THR A 129 -6.63 -6.27 -14.66
C THR A 129 -6.23 -5.84 -13.26
N ARG A 130 -7.12 -5.10 -12.58
CA ARG A 130 -6.90 -4.64 -11.19
C ARG A 130 -6.74 -5.79 -10.20
N LYS A 131 -7.51 -6.87 -10.37
CA LYS A 131 -7.45 -8.05 -9.50
C LYS A 131 -6.11 -8.78 -9.68
N GLY A 132 -5.70 -9.02 -10.92
CA GLY A 132 -4.39 -9.58 -11.23
C GLY A 132 -3.27 -8.71 -10.65
N TYR A 133 -3.25 -7.41 -10.94
CA TYR A 133 -2.24 -6.50 -10.40
C TYR A 133 -2.14 -6.50 -8.86
N ARG A 134 -3.27 -6.54 -8.15
CA ARG A 134 -3.26 -6.65 -6.67
C ARG A 134 -2.69 -7.97 -6.18
N ASN A 135 -3.08 -9.08 -6.80
CA ASN A 135 -2.55 -10.40 -6.46
C ASN A 135 -1.04 -10.47 -6.74
N TRP A 136 -0.60 -9.84 -7.83
CA TRP A 136 0.80 -9.70 -8.19
C TRP A 136 1.59 -8.95 -7.11
N LEU A 137 1.14 -7.77 -6.71
CA LEU A 137 1.77 -7.01 -5.62
C LEU A 137 1.77 -7.80 -4.30
N SER A 138 0.68 -8.52 -4.00
CA SER A 138 0.59 -9.34 -2.80
C SER A 138 1.62 -10.46 -2.81
N LEU A 139 1.80 -11.15 -3.95
CA LEU A 139 2.82 -12.19 -4.12
C LEU A 139 4.21 -11.62 -3.84
N LEU A 140 4.55 -10.48 -4.47
CA LEU A 140 5.84 -9.83 -4.28
C LEU A 140 6.07 -9.39 -2.82
N GLN A 141 5.03 -8.89 -2.15
CA GLN A 141 5.10 -8.40 -0.77
C GLN A 141 5.20 -9.52 0.27
N SER A 142 4.65 -10.71 -0.01
CA SER A 142 4.76 -11.89 0.86
C SER A 142 6.04 -12.70 0.62
N THR A 143 6.85 -12.32 -0.37
CA THR A 143 8.05 -13.06 -0.74
C THR A 143 9.24 -12.60 0.09
N THR A 144 9.99 -13.54 0.64
CA THR A 144 11.30 -13.29 1.27
C THR A 144 12.39 -13.45 0.21
N TYR A 145 13.28 -12.47 0.09
CA TYR A 145 14.30 -12.42 -0.95
C TYR A 145 15.67 -12.66 -0.33
N PHE A 146 16.42 -13.62 -0.86
CA PHE A 146 17.79 -13.90 -0.44
C PHE A 146 18.75 -13.21 -1.40
N LEU A 147 19.24 -12.03 -1.02
CA LEU A 147 20.09 -11.17 -1.85
C LEU A 147 21.38 -10.83 -1.10
N ASP A 148 22.53 -10.82 -1.77
CA ASP A 148 23.85 -10.50 -1.21
C ASP A 148 24.14 -11.21 0.12
N LYS A 149 23.87 -12.51 0.18
CA LYS A 149 24.02 -13.35 1.40
C LYS A 149 23.18 -12.88 2.59
N SER A 150 22.20 -12.01 2.35
CA SER A 150 21.33 -11.42 3.36
C SER A 150 19.86 -11.73 3.08
N VAL A 151 19.07 -11.80 4.16
CA VAL A 151 17.62 -11.92 4.05
C VAL A 151 17.04 -10.52 3.93
N THR A 152 16.48 -10.24 2.77
CA THR A 152 15.87 -8.95 2.43
C THR A 152 14.36 -9.11 2.41
N VAL A 153 13.67 -8.08 2.90
CA VAL A 153 12.22 -8.13 3.11
C VAL A 153 11.55 -6.92 2.45
N PRO A 154 10.39 -7.13 1.81
CA PRO A 154 9.55 -6.04 1.35
C PRO A 154 9.15 -5.11 2.49
N VAL A 155 9.19 -3.81 2.25
CA VAL A 155 8.63 -2.81 3.15
C VAL A 155 7.11 -2.84 3.00
N CYS A 156 6.41 -3.24 4.06
CA CYS A 156 4.95 -3.34 4.10
C CYS A 156 4.38 -2.57 5.32
N PRO A 157 3.53 -1.55 5.10
CA PRO A 157 3.20 -0.96 3.81
C PRO A 157 4.41 -0.26 3.18
N SER A 158 4.47 -0.22 1.85
CA SER A 158 5.46 0.60 1.13
C SER A 158 5.31 2.07 1.51
N PHE A 159 6.30 2.90 1.14
CA PHE A 159 6.20 4.33 1.37
C PHE A 159 4.93 4.91 0.72
N ILE A 160 4.40 5.99 1.30
CA ILE A 160 3.37 6.83 0.68
C ILE A 160 3.78 8.27 0.96
N CYS A 161 4.35 8.93 -0.04
CA CYS A 161 4.80 10.31 0.09
C CYS A 161 3.59 11.22 0.35
N VAL A 162 3.58 11.96 1.45
CA VAL A 162 2.46 12.86 1.76
C VAL A 162 2.37 14.05 0.81
N ILE A 163 3.45 14.39 0.11
CA ILE A 163 3.54 15.52 -0.84
C ILE A 163 2.92 15.14 -2.19
N CYS A 164 3.48 14.15 -2.88
CA CYS A 164 3.05 13.75 -4.23
C CYS A 164 2.17 12.50 -4.30
N LYS A 165 1.95 11.83 -3.17
CA LYS A 165 1.19 10.56 -3.05
C LYS A 165 1.80 9.36 -3.77
N ASP A 166 3.03 9.48 -4.26
CA ASP A 166 3.78 8.35 -4.83
C ASP A 166 4.19 7.33 -3.75
N ARG A 167 4.48 6.10 -4.16
CA ARG A 167 4.70 4.95 -3.28
C ARG A 167 6.17 4.51 -3.12
N ASP A 168 7.06 5.16 -3.84
CA ASP A 168 8.48 4.76 -3.94
C ASP A 168 9.40 5.56 -3.02
N HIS A 169 8.93 6.62 -2.36
CA HIS A 169 9.76 7.42 -1.46
C HIS A 169 8.98 8.01 -0.29
N PRO A 170 9.63 8.25 0.86
CA PRO A 170 9.05 9.03 1.95
C PRO A 170 9.18 10.54 1.66
N LYS A 171 8.51 11.39 2.47
CA LYS A 171 8.39 12.83 2.20
C LYS A 171 9.74 13.55 2.13
N GLU A 172 10.71 13.10 2.92
CA GLU A 172 12.00 13.75 3.16
C GLU A 172 12.85 13.84 1.90
N ILE A 173 12.65 12.91 0.95
CA ILE A 173 13.40 12.85 -0.30
C ILE A 173 12.50 13.09 -1.52
N CYS A 174 11.33 13.72 -1.31
CA CYS A 174 10.39 13.98 -2.38
C CYS A 174 10.95 15.03 -3.36
N PRO A 175 11.07 14.71 -4.67
CA PRO A 175 11.62 15.64 -5.65
C PRO A 175 10.76 16.90 -5.81
N PHE A 176 9.45 16.80 -5.53
CA PHE A 176 8.52 17.92 -5.62
C PHE A 176 8.73 19.01 -4.56
N LEU A 177 9.46 18.73 -3.47
CA LEU A 177 9.80 19.75 -2.48
C LEU A 177 10.74 20.82 -3.05
N ASN A 178 11.53 20.47 -4.06
CA ASN A 178 12.52 21.35 -4.67
C ASN A 178 12.04 21.97 -5.99
N LEU A 179 10.80 21.69 -6.42
CA LEU A 179 10.27 22.23 -7.67
C LEU A 179 9.77 23.68 -7.44
N PRO A 180 10.32 24.67 -8.17
CA PRO A 180 9.85 26.04 -8.09
C PRO A 180 8.34 26.14 -8.40
N GLY A 181 7.59 26.84 -7.56
CA GLY A 181 6.14 27.01 -7.72
C GLY A 181 5.28 25.80 -7.29
N TRP A 182 5.88 24.71 -6.78
CA TRP A 182 5.09 23.61 -6.25
C TRP A 182 4.35 24.05 -4.97
N PRO A 183 3.05 23.73 -4.82
CA PRO A 183 2.30 24.09 -3.62
C PRO A 183 2.81 23.27 -2.42
N THR A 184 3.74 23.85 -1.65
CA THR A 184 4.25 23.25 -0.41
C THR A 184 3.24 23.34 0.73
N ARG A 185 2.31 24.29 0.64
CA ARG A 185 1.13 24.43 1.51
C ARG A 185 -0.03 24.96 0.68
N HIS A 186 -1.12 24.21 0.57
CA HIS A 186 -2.35 24.76 0.01
C HIS A 186 -3.00 25.60 1.11
N GLN A 187 -3.19 26.91 0.91
CA GLN A 187 -3.72 27.82 1.95
C GLN A 187 -5.09 27.41 2.52
N PHE A 188 -5.82 26.58 1.76
CA PHE A 188 -7.13 26.05 2.13
C PHE A 188 -7.15 24.53 2.37
N ALA A 189 -6.01 23.84 2.31
CA ALA A 189 -6.01 22.43 2.70
C ALA A 189 -6.22 22.35 4.22
N PRO A 190 -7.17 21.55 4.73
CA PRO A 190 -7.29 21.32 6.15
C PRO A 190 -5.94 20.82 6.68
N ASN A 191 -5.41 21.52 7.68
CA ASN A 191 -4.19 21.14 8.38
C ASN A 191 -4.40 19.79 9.08
N ASN A 192 -4.14 18.69 8.38
CA ASN A 192 -4.07 17.36 8.99
C ASN A 192 -2.79 17.15 9.82
N LEU A 193 -2.06 18.24 10.15
CA LEU A 193 -0.79 18.24 10.88
C LEU A 193 -0.85 19.04 12.20
N ALA A 194 -2.03 19.40 12.70
CA ALA A 194 -2.17 20.11 13.97
C ALA A 194 -2.73 19.21 15.09
N HIS A 195 -1.85 18.40 15.70
CA HIS A 195 -1.88 18.23 17.14
C HIS A 195 -0.56 18.74 17.68
N PRO A 196 -0.52 19.95 18.24
CA PRO A 196 0.60 20.38 19.08
C PRO A 196 0.60 19.47 20.31
N GLY A 197 1.74 18.83 20.55
CA GLY A 197 2.01 18.19 21.82
C GLY A 197 1.97 19.25 22.92
N THR A 198 1.08 19.07 23.88
CA THR A 198 1.36 19.51 25.25
C THR A 198 2.20 18.41 25.86
N ASN A 199 3.47 18.72 26.12
CA ASN A 199 4.31 17.94 27.02
C ASN A 199 3.60 17.89 28.37
N ASP A 200 3.28 16.70 28.85
CA ASP A 200 3.37 16.45 30.28
C ASP A 200 3.84 15.03 30.53
N ASP A 201 4.68 14.96 31.54
CA ASP A 201 5.60 13.90 31.91
C ASP A 201 4.87 12.70 32.55
N SER A 202 5.57 11.56 32.58
CA SER A 202 5.39 10.38 33.44
C SER A 202 4.74 9.08 32.90
N SER A 203 5.52 8.02 33.13
CA SER A 203 5.25 6.57 33.26
C SER A 203 5.36 5.64 32.04
N GLU A 204 6.24 4.66 32.25
CA GLU A 204 6.47 3.42 31.52
C GLU A 204 5.18 2.60 31.38
N GLU A 205 4.97 1.97 30.21
CA GLU A 205 4.64 0.53 30.05
C GLU A 205 4.20 0.20 28.61
N ASP A 206 4.46 -1.05 28.25
CA ASP A 206 4.17 -1.75 27.00
C ASP A 206 2.87 -1.38 26.26
N SER A 207 2.95 -1.33 24.92
CA SER A 207 2.03 -1.97 23.94
C SER A 207 1.85 -1.17 22.65
N ASN A 208 2.35 -1.69 21.53
CA ASN A 208 1.68 -1.58 20.22
C ASN A 208 0.59 -2.68 20.15
N PRO A 209 -0.53 -2.57 19.38
CA PRO A 209 -0.68 -1.81 18.13
C PRO A 209 -2.04 -1.06 17.95
N PHE A 210 -2.01 0.13 17.32
CA PHE A 210 -3.23 0.89 16.99
C PHE A 210 -4.01 0.31 15.80
N LEU A 211 -5.02 -0.49 16.15
CA LEU A 211 -6.33 -0.53 15.47
C LEU A 211 -7.10 0.78 15.76
N GLY A 212 -7.89 1.25 14.79
CA GLY A 212 -9.05 2.09 15.06
C GLY A 212 -9.12 3.40 14.26
N ASN A 213 -10.10 3.51 13.36
CA ASN A 213 -11.28 4.30 13.73
C ASN A 213 -12.43 4.08 12.74
N ALA A 214 -13.47 3.39 13.23
CA ALA A 214 -14.80 3.38 12.65
C ALA A 214 -15.67 4.35 13.46
N GLY A 215 -16.02 5.49 12.87
CA GLY A 215 -16.98 6.42 13.44
C GLY A 215 -18.40 6.12 12.97
N ARG A 216 -19.35 6.02 13.91
CA ARG A 216 -20.80 6.28 13.82
C ARG A 216 -21.23 6.53 15.28
N GLY A 217 -21.90 7.60 15.69
CA GLY A 217 -22.95 8.38 15.06
C GLY A 217 -24.11 8.43 16.06
N ARG A 218 -24.41 9.64 16.57
CA ARG A 218 -25.32 9.95 17.69
C ARG A 218 -26.78 9.52 17.47
N GLY A 219 -27.48 9.21 18.58
CA GLY A 219 -28.95 9.20 18.65
C GLY A 219 -29.44 9.31 20.10
N ARG A 220 -29.97 10.48 20.48
CA ARG A 220 -30.64 10.76 21.76
C ARG A 220 -32.06 10.20 21.75
N GLY A 221 -32.52 9.61 22.87
CA GLY A 221 -33.93 9.27 23.10
C GLY A 221 -34.21 9.08 24.59
N ARG A 222 -35.07 9.93 25.14
CA ARG A 222 -35.50 10.01 26.55
C ARG A 222 -36.47 8.88 26.92
N GLY A 223 -36.48 8.46 28.18
CA GLY A 223 -37.61 7.68 28.73
C GLY A 223 -37.38 7.14 30.14
N ARG A 224 -38.02 7.76 31.13
CA ARG A 224 -38.12 7.33 32.54
C ARG A 224 -39.04 6.11 32.69
N SER A 225 -38.68 5.15 33.55
CA SER A 225 -39.55 4.36 34.47
C SER A 225 -38.73 3.14 34.97
N LYS A 226 -38.29 3.04 36.24
CA LYS A 226 -39.02 2.75 37.48
C LYS A 226 -39.73 1.37 37.45
N GLY A 227 -39.27 0.44 38.31
CA GLY A 227 -39.91 -0.85 38.63
C GLY A 227 -38.87 -1.98 38.70
N ARG A 228 -38.29 -2.34 39.85
CA ARG A 228 -38.82 -3.25 40.90
C ARG A 228 -39.51 -4.50 40.31
N GLY A 229 -38.95 -5.68 40.57
CA GLY A 229 -39.63 -6.95 40.32
C GLY A 229 -38.74 -8.20 40.31
N LEU A 230 -38.24 -8.60 41.48
CA LEU A 230 -38.58 -9.87 42.14
C LEU A 230 -38.84 -11.14 41.30
N PHE A 231 -38.14 -12.21 41.70
CA PHE A 231 -38.52 -13.64 41.69
C PHE A 231 -38.71 -14.37 40.35
N GLY A 232 -38.22 -15.62 40.31
CA GLY A 232 -38.82 -16.63 39.44
C GLY A 232 -37.91 -17.75 38.95
N SER A 233 -37.49 -18.61 39.88
CA SER A 233 -37.34 -20.07 39.78
C SER A 233 -37.32 -20.82 38.43
N SER A 234 -36.50 -21.88 38.46
CA SER A 234 -36.77 -23.23 37.97
C SER A 234 -36.57 -23.57 36.49
N ALA A 235 -35.50 -24.35 36.29
CA ALA A 235 -35.55 -25.77 35.92
C ALA A 235 -36.36 -26.20 34.69
N ARG A 236 -35.64 -26.76 33.71
CA ARG A 236 -35.71 -28.16 33.23
C ARG A 236 -34.91 -28.22 31.92
N ASN A 237 -33.81 -28.97 31.87
CA ASN A 237 -33.76 -30.42 31.72
C ASN A 237 -34.42 -30.89 30.41
N ARG A 238 -33.60 -31.30 29.44
CA ARG A 238 -33.69 -32.61 28.78
C ARG A 238 -32.48 -32.82 27.85
N GLY A 239 -31.68 -33.82 28.24
CA GLY A 239 -31.23 -34.97 27.46
C GLY A 239 -31.32 -34.96 25.94
N THR A 240 -30.52 -35.74 25.21
CA THR A 240 -29.83 -36.99 25.57
C THR A 240 -29.03 -37.40 24.34
N ALA A 241 -27.94 -38.13 24.60
CA ALA A 241 -27.23 -39.06 23.71
C ALA A 241 -26.49 -38.47 22.50
#